data_AF-A0A8S0SVQ4-F1
#
_entry.id   AF-A0A8S0SVQ4-F1
#
_cell.length_a   1.000
_cell.length_b   1.000
_cell.length_c   1.000
_cell.angle_alpha   90.00
_cell.angle_beta   90.00
_cell.angle_gamma   90.00
#
_symmetry.space_group_name_H-M   'P 1'
#
loop_
_entity.id
_entity.type
_entity.pdbx_description
1 polymer ?
#
loop_
_entity_poly.entity_id
_entity_poly.type
_entity_poly.pdbx_seq_one_letter_code
_entity_poly.pdbx_strand_id
1 'polypeptide(L)'
;MVKFLKQFEGQLVPEWKEAFVDYWKLKKDLKKIHLLNNEKTENKKQTNYSSSTLVSTINKYTSLGMKQREHKVIQVHQKLAASASKEYTYETELLEQFADTDAAIEFFACLDLQLNK
;
A
#
# COMPACT_ATOMS: atom_id res chain seq x y z
N MET A 1 26.71 2.28 7.30
CA MET A 1 25.37 2.01 6.73
C MET A 1 25.31 2.62 5.34
N VAL A 2 25.28 1.81 4.28
CA VAL A 2 25.37 2.34 2.90
C VAL A 2 24.01 2.87 2.44
N LYS A 3 23.99 4.02 1.76
CA LYS A 3 22.75 4.66 1.28
C LYS A 3 22.33 4.00 -0.03
N PHE A 4 21.47 2.96 0.06
CA PHE A 4 20.94 2.21 -1.09
C PHE A 4 20.57 3.09 -2.30
N LEU A 5 19.79 4.17 -2.07
CA LEU A 5 19.40 5.11 -3.14
C LEU A 5 20.59 5.68 -3.91
N LYS A 6 21.67 6.04 -3.21
CA LYS A 6 22.86 6.63 -3.83
C LYS A 6 23.65 5.62 -4.67
N GLN A 7 23.63 4.34 -4.28
CA GLN A 7 24.26 3.29 -5.06
C GLN A 7 23.40 2.89 -6.26
N PHE A 8 22.09 2.80 -6.06
CA PHE A 8 21.12 2.47 -7.09
C PHE A 8 21.14 3.47 -8.24
N GLU A 9 21.16 4.78 -7.95
CA GLU A 9 21.27 5.82 -8.99
C GLU A 9 22.55 5.70 -9.82
N GLY A 10 23.67 5.32 -9.19
CA GLY A 10 24.96 5.13 -9.88
C GLY A 10 25.04 3.85 -10.71
N GLN A 11 24.14 2.90 -10.49
CA GLN A 11 24.04 1.64 -11.24
C GLN A 11 22.94 1.68 -12.29
N LEU A 12 22.11 2.72 -12.30
CA LEU A 12 20.99 2.83 -13.20
C LEU A 12 21.46 3.23 -14.59
N VAL A 13 20.91 2.57 -15.61
CA VAL A 13 21.04 3.04 -17.00
C VAL A 13 20.27 4.37 -17.10
N PRO A 14 20.92 5.49 -17.47
CA PRO A 14 20.27 6.81 -17.48
C PRO A 14 19.01 6.86 -18.35
N GLU A 15 19.01 6.14 -19.47
CA GLU A 15 17.89 6.06 -20.41
C GLU A 15 16.67 5.32 -19.82
N TRP A 16 16.87 4.47 -18.81
CA TRP A 16 15.78 3.71 -18.18
C TRP A 16 15.26 4.37 -16.93
N LYS A 17 15.87 5.50 -16.51
CA LYS A 17 15.56 6.17 -15.26
C LYS A 17 14.08 6.48 -15.08
N GLU A 18 13.39 6.83 -16.16
CA GLU A 18 11.97 7.17 -16.13
C GLU A 18 11.05 5.95 -15.96
N ALA A 19 11.48 4.80 -16.49
CA ALA A 19 10.79 3.51 -16.36
C ALA A 19 10.94 2.89 -14.97
N PHE A 20 11.96 3.32 -14.20
CA PHE A 20 12.11 2.87 -12.82
C PHE A 20 11.16 3.60 -11.87
N VAL A 21 10.91 2.94 -10.75
CA VAL A 21 10.08 3.44 -9.66
C VAL A 21 10.80 4.56 -8.90
N ASP A 22 10.09 5.66 -8.62
CA ASP A 22 10.62 6.75 -7.77
C ASP A 22 10.60 6.35 -6.29
N TYR A 23 11.70 5.75 -5.85
CA TYR A 23 11.93 5.35 -4.46
C TYR A 23 11.91 6.52 -3.47
N TRP A 24 12.27 7.74 -3.88
CA TRP A 24 12.31 8.87 -2.96
C TRP A 24 10.89 9.30 -2.59
N LYS A 25 10.01 9.38 -3.59
CA LYS A 25 8.59 9.67 -3.40
C LYS A 25 7.93 8.61 -2.49
N LEU A 26 8.06 7.33 -2.83
CA LEU A 26 7.50 6.23 -2.02
C LEU A 26 8.01 6.25 -0.57
N LYS A 27 9.32 6.51 -0.38
CA LYS A 27 9.90 6.59 0.96
C LYS A 27 9.37 7.77 1.77
N LYS A 28 9.06 8.90 1.12
CA LYS A 28 8.44 10.06 1.77
C LYS A 28 7.03 9.74 2.23
N ASP A 29 6.26 9.03 1.40
CA ASP A 29 4.88 8.66 1.71
C ASP A 29 4.82 7.62 2.84
N LEU A 30 5.76 6.67 2.89
CA LEU A 30 5.91 5.76 4.04
C LEU A 30 6.14 6.52 5.36
N LYS A 31 6.96 7.58 5.34
CA LYS A 31 7.16 8.42 6.54
C LYS A 31 5.88 9.14 6.96
N LYS A 32 5.07 9.60 6.00
CA LYS A 32 3.77 10.23 6.27
C LYS A 32 2.83 9.24 6.98
N ILE A 33 2.76 7.99 6.51
CA ILE A 33 1.97 6.93 7.15
C ILE A 33 2.44 6.66 8.59
N HIS A 34 3.76 6.52 8.79
CA HIS A 34 4.30 6.28 10.14
C HIS A 34 3.99 7.41 11.11
N LEU A 35 4.12 8.67 10.67
CA LEU A 35 3.80 9.84 11.50
C LEU A 35 2.32 9.84 11.91
N LEU A 36 1.41 9.64 10.96
CA LEU A 36 -0.03 9.61 11.21
C LEU A 36 -0.46 8.45 12.12
N ASN A 37 0.18 7.29 12.00
CA ASN A 37 -0.10 6.15 12.87
C ASN A 37 0.36 6.38 14.31
N ASN A 38 1.47 7.08 14.51
CA ASN A 38 1.96 7.46 15.84
C ASN A 38 1.00 8.46 16.51
N GLU A 39 0.51 9.47 15.78
CA GLU A 39 -0.49 10.43 16.30
C GLU A 39 -1.80 9.73 16.70
N LYS A 40 -2.28 8.76 15.90
CA LYS A 40 -3.48 7.97 16.23
C LYS A 40 -3.30 7.09 17.48
N THR A 41 -2.09 6.60 17.74
CA THR A 41 -1.81 5.77 18.93
C THR A 41 -1.63 6.60 20.20
N GLU A 42 -1.13 7.84 20.10
CA GLU A 42 -1.08 8.78 21.22
C GLU A 42 -2.47 9.28 21.63
N ASN A 43 -3.34 9.58 20.66
CA ASN A 43 -4.72 10.01 20.92
C ASN A 43 -5.60 8.91 21.57
N LYS A 44 -5.25 7.61 21.39
CA LYS A 44 -5.96 6.49 22.04
C LYS A 44 -5.62 6.28 23.52
N LYS A 45 -4.59 6.93 24.07
CA LYS A 45 -4.21 6.77 25.49
C LYS A 45 -5.04 7.64 26.46
N GLN A 46 -5.96 8.47 25.96
CA GLN A 46 -6.80 9.35 26.78
C GLN A 46 -8.31 9.15 26.56
N THR A 47 -8.81 7.92 26.38
CA THR A 47 -10.27 7.66 26.48
C THR A 47 -10.54 6.22 26.89
N ASN A 48 -10.09 5.85 28.10
CA ASN A 48 -10.79 4.80 28.84
C ASN A 48 -12.04 5.45 29.42
N TYR A 49 -13.20 5.24 28.78
CA TYR A 49 -14.53 4.95 29.37
C TYR A 49 -15.62 5.08 28.29
N SER A 50 -16.50 4.07 28.26
CA SER A 50 -17.82 3.98 27.60
C SER A 50 -17.92 3.92 26.06
N SER A 51 -18.09 2.69 25.57
CA SER A 51 -19.19 2.21 24.70
C SER A 51 -19.86 3.17 23.68
N SER A 52 -19.86 2.78 22.40
CA SER A 52 -21.08 2.34 21.70
C SER A 52 -20.83 2.03 20.21
N THR A 53 -21.19 0.80 19.82
CA THR A 53 -21.67 0.30 18.53
C THR A 53 -21.95 1.34 17.44
N LEU A 54 -21.41 1.15 16.23
CA LEU A 54 -22.19 1.20 14.99
C LEU A 54 -21.59 0.23 13.95
N VAL A 55 -22.50 -0.57 13.40
CA VAL A 55 -22.28 -1.72 12.53
C VAL A 55 -22.08 -1.23 11.09
N SER A 56 -21.04 -1.67 10.38
CA SER A 56 -21.00 -1.53 8.92
C SER A 56 -21.14 -2.89 8.26
N THR A 57 -22.37 -3.15 7.81
CA THR A 57 -22.75 -4.25 6.93
C THR A 57 -22.11 -4.05 5.56
N ILE A 58 -21.08 -4.83 5.22
CA ILE A 58 -20.73 -5.09 3.82
C ILE A 58 -20.84 -6.60 3.57
N ASN A 59 -21.88 -6.91 2.81
CA ASN A 59 -22.24 -8.22 2.30
C ASN A 59 -21.24 -8.68 1.22
N LYS A 60 -20.89 -9.99 1.29
CA LYS A 60 -20.87 -10.98 0.19
C LYS A 60 -20.09 -10.54 -1.06
N TYR A 61 -18.95 -11.12 -1.48
CA TYR A 61 -18.56 -12.53 -1.50
C TYR A 61 -17.03 -12.62 -1.61
N THR A 62 -16.34 -13.32 -0.71
CA THR A 62 -15.21 -14.18 -1.10
C THR A 62 -15.30 -15.45 -0.27
N SER A 63 -15.75 -16.50 -0.94
CA SER A 63 -15.94 -17.84 -0.38
C SER A 63 -14.63 -18.40 0.17
N LEU A 64 -14.76 -18.98 1.35
CA LEU A 64 -13.88 -19.89 2.07
C LEU A 64 -12.83 -20.60 1.20
N GLY A 65 -11.61 -20.05 1.21
CA GLY A 65 -10.37 -20.76 0.95
C GLY A 65 -9.49 -20.67 2.19
N MET A 66 -9.75 -21.53 3.17
CA MET A 66 -8.82 -21.82 4.27
C MET A 66 -7.69 -22.71 3.72
N LYS A 67 -6.86 -22.15 2.85
CA LYS A 67 -5.48 -22.62 2.73
C LYS A 67 -4.71 -21.82 3.76
N GLN A 68 -3.83 -22.46 4.53
CA GLN A 68 -2.90 -21.80 5.44
C GLN A 68 -2.43 -20.48 4.82
N ARG A 69 -3.04 -19.37 5.23
CA ARG A 69 -2.70 -18.08 4.65
C ARG A 69 -1.41 -17.75 5.32
N GLU A 70 -0.30 -17.91 4.61
CA GLU A 70 0.87 -17.10 4.89
C GLU A 70 0.35 -15.71 5.24
N HIS A 71 0.78 -15.15 6.38
CA HIS A 71 0.45 -13.78 6.78
C HIS A 71 1.04 -12.82 5.73
N LYS A 72 0.44 -12.80 4.53
CA LYS A 72 0.75 -11.85 3.48
C LYS A 72 0.02 -10.58 3.84
N VAL A 73 0.80 -9.68 4.40
CA VAL A 73 0.35 -8.33 4.73
C VAL A 73 0.00 -7.56 3.45
N ILE A 74 0.72 -7.82 2.35
CA ILE A 74 0.53 -7.20 1.05
C ILE A 74 0.23 -8.28 0.01
N GLN A 75 -0.79 -8.07 -0.80
CA GLN A 75 -1.14 -8.89 -1.95
C GLN A 75 -1.03 -8.08 -3.23
N VAL A 76 -0.34 -8.64 -4.23
CA VAL A 76 -0.20 -8.04 -5.56
C VAL A 76 -0.94 -8.92 -6.54
N HIS A 77 -1.82 -8.33 -7.34
CA HIS A 77 -2.60 -9.05 -8.34
C HIS A 77 -2.42 -8.40 -9.71
N GLN A 78 -2.59 -9.21 -10.75
CA GLN A 78 -2.54 -8.76 -12.13
C GLN A 78 -3.96 -8.72 -12.66
N LYS A 79 -4.43 -7.54 -13.05
CA LYS A 79 -5.77 -7.30 -13.57
C LYS A 79 -5.70 -7.06 -15.07
N LEU A 80 -6.70 -7.56 -15.79
CA LEU A 80 -6.90 -7.19 -17.19
C LEU A 80 -7.52 -5.79 -17.21
N ALA A 81 -6.88 -4.85 -17.89
CA ALA A 81 -7.47 -3.53 -18.09
C ALA A 81 -8.83 -3.70 -18.80
N ALA A 82 -9.83 -2.90 -18.39
CA ALA A 82 -11.17 -2.94 -18.99
C ALA A 82 -11.22 -2.42 -20.45
N SER A 83 -10.08 -1.94 -20.97
CA SER A 83 -9.93 -1.50 -22.36
C SER A 83 -9.68 -2.68 -23.29
N ALA A 84 -10.11 -2.56 -24.55
CA ALA A 84 -10.00 -3.62 -25.55
C ALA A 84 -8.54 -4.00 -25.95
N SER A 85 -7.53 -3.28 -25.43
CA SER A 85 -6.12 -3.65 -25.54
C SER A 85 -5.73 -4.65 -24.45
N LYS A 86 -4.89 -5.65 -24.79
CA LYS A 86 -4.33 -6.64 -23.84
C LYS A 86 -3.28 -5.99 -22.92
N GLU A 87 -3.69 -5.05 -22.11
CA GLU A 87 -2.84 -4.39 -21.13
C GLU A 87 -3.12 -4.96 -19.75
N TYR A 88 -2.09 -5.58 -19.18
CA TYR A 88 -2.15 -6.09 -17.81
C TYR A 88 -1.70 -4.99 -16.87
N THR A 89 -2.49 -4.70 -15.84
CA THR A 89 -2.16 -3.72 -14.81
C THR A 89 -1.95 -4.41 -13.47
N TYR A 90 -0.90 -4.03 -12.75
CA TYR A 90 -0.64 -4.45 -11.38
C TYR A 90 -1.47 -3.63 -10.40
N GLU A 91 -2.09 -4.29 -9.43
CA GLU A 91 -2.86 -3.69 -8.34
C GLU A 91 -2.34 -4.23 -7.01
N THR A 92 -2.10 -3.34 -6.04
CA THR A 92 -1.60 -3.70 -4.72
C THR A 92 -2.65 -3.50 -3.65
N GLU A 93 -2.93 -4.57 -2.90
CA GLU A 93 -3.91 -4.57 -1.80
C GLU A 93 -3.20 -4.85 -0.46
N LEU A 94 -3.51 -4.05 0.56
CA LEU A 94 -3.05 -4.27 1.93
C LEU A 94 -4.14 -5.02 2.71
N LEU A 95 -3.82 -6.22 3.19
CA LEU A 95 -4.79 -7.12 3.85
C LEU A 95 -4.91 -6.90 5.37
N GLU A 96 -4.03 -6.10 5.96
CA GLU A 96 -3.95 -5.85 7.40
C GLU A 96 -4.66 -4.55 7.82
N GLN A 97 -4.93 -4.41 9.12
CA GLN A 97 -5.62 -3.29 9.82
C GLN A 97 -5.08 -1.86 9.50
N PHE A 98 -3.95 -1.74 8.80
CA PHE A 98 -3.41 -0.46 8.32
C PHE A 98 -4.11 0.07 7.06
N ALA A 99 -4.94 -0.75 6.41
CA ALA A 99 -5.66 -0.40 5.18
C ALA A 99 -6.66 0.75 5.36
N ASP A 100 -7.15 0.96 6.59
CA ASP A 100 -8.18 1.95 6.90
C ASP A 100 -7.63 3.40 7.03
N THR A 101 -6.39 3.64 6.64
CA THR A 101 -5.82 4.99 6.66
C THR A 101 -5.75 5.58 5.26
N ASP A 102 -6.34 6.76 5.06
CA ASP A 102 -6.32 7.48 3.77
C ASP A 102 -4.90 7.60 3.20
N ALA A 103 -3.90 7.80 4.08
CA ALA A 103 -2.49 7.87 3.69
C ALA A 103 -1.92 6.54 3.16
N ALA A 104 -2.37 5.38 3.67
CA ALA A 104 -1.97 4.08 3.14
C ALA A 104 -2.62 3.83 1.77
N ILE A 105 -3.91 4.20 1.62
CA ILE A 105 -4.63 4.09 0.35
C ILE A 105 -3.93 4.96 -0.73
N GLU A 106 -3.61 6.21 -0.41
CA GLU A 106 -2.84 7.10 -1.29
C GLU A 106 -1.48 6.53 -1.67
N PHE A 107 -0.78 5.90 -0.72
CA PHE A 107 0.52 5.28 -0.97
C PHE A 107 0.44 4.13 -1.97
N PHE A 108 -0.48 3.18 -1.77
CA PHE A 108 -0.64 2.05 -2.67
C PHE A 108 -1.14 2.47 -4.05
N ALA A 109 -2.03 3.48 -4.14
CA ALA A 109 -2.40 4.07 -5.42
C ALA A 109 -1.19 4.70 -6.14
N CYS A 110 -0.30 5.38 -5.42
CA CYS A 110 0.93 5.91 -6.00
C CYS A 110 1.90 4.79 -6.42
N LEU A 111 1.97 3.70 -5.65
CA LEU A 111 2.81 2.55 -5.98
C LEU A 111 2.34 1.88 -7.27
N ASP A 112 1.04 1.63 -7.40
CA ASP A 112 0.43 1.04 -8.60
C ASP A 112 0.67 1.92 -9.83
N LEU A 113 0.53 3.24 -9.69
CA LEU A 113 0.87 4.18 -10.77
C LEU A 113 2.34 4.08 -11.20
N GLN A 114 3.27 3.84 -10.27
CA GLN A 114 4.69 3.70 -10.58
C GLN A 114 5.03 2.34 -11.19
N LEU A 115 4.30 1.28 -10.84
CA LEU A 115 4.49 -0.06 -11.37
C LEU A 115 3.87 -0.24 -12.76
N ASN A 116 2.86 0.55 -13.10
CA ASN A 116 2.15 0.52 -14.38
C ASN A 116 2.56 1.66 -15.34
N LYS A 117 3.77 2.20 -15.18
CA LYS A 117 4.36 3.10 -16.19
C LYS A 117 4.76 2.32 -17.43
#